data_AF-N8VC01-F1
#
_entry.id   AF-N8VC01-F1
#
_cell.length_a   1.000
_cell.length_b   1.000
_cell.length_c   1.000
_cell.angle_alpha   90.00
_cell.angle_beta   90.00
_cell.angle_gamma   90.00
#
_symmetry.space_group_name_H-M   'P 1'
#
loop_
_entity.id
_entity.type
_entity.pdbx_description
1 polymer ?
#
loop_
_entity_poly.entity_id
_entity_poly.type
_entity_poly.pdbx_seq_one_letter_code
_entity_poly.pdbx_strand_id
1 'polypeptide(L)'
;MSKILKISTFTQDVITIMVISTVIIIGALHFQATHKDVKAGYIEGTDGYSGYMFAKYNQLKLKGQCEYAKDPAFSEFKTSEEFMQGCHKYFEE
;
A
#
# COMPACT_ATOMS: atom_id res chain seq x y z
N MET A 1 -36.24 -27.80 28.77
CA MET A 1 -36.14 -26.41 28.26
C MET A 1 -34.72 -25.93 27.90
N SER A 2 -33.62 -26.58 28.33
CA SER A 2 -32.25 -26.06 28.12
C SER A 2 -31.64 -26.28 26.71
N LYS A 3 -32.05 -27.31 25.96
CA LYS A 3 -31.40 -27.68 24.68
C LYS A 3 -31.67 -26.69 23.53
N ILE A 4 -32.86 -26.09 23.50
CA ILE A 4 -33.29 -25.17 22.43
C ILE A 4 -32.57 -23.82 22.55
N LEU A 5 -32.36 -23.33 23.78
CA LEU A 5 -31.56 -22.13 24.08
C LEU A 5 -30.07 -22.29 23.69
N LYS A 6 -29.49 -23.46 23.90
CA LYS A 6 -28.09 -23.76 23.52
C LYS A 6 -27.87 -23.82 22.00
N ILE A 7 -28.84 -24.33 21.24
CA ILE A 7 -28.77 -24.38 19.77
C ILE A 7 -28.94 -22.98 19.18
N SER A 8 -29.84 -22.18 19.73
CA SER A 8 -30.05 -20.78 19.31
C SER A 8 -28.78 -19.93 19.50
N THR A 9 -28.14 -20.03 20.66
CA THR A 9 -26.89 -19.30 20.96
C THR A 9 -25.71 -19.81 20.14
N PHE A 10 -25.57 -21.13 19.97
CA PHE A 10 -24.53 -21.71 19.10
C PHE A 10 -24.63 -21.23 17.64
N THR A 11 -25.85 -21.15 17.10
CA THR A 11 -26.06 -20.67 15.73
C THR A 11 -25.74 -19.18 15.61
N GLN A 12 -26.08 -18.40 16.63
CA GLN A 12 -25.75 -16.97 16.73
C GLN A 12 -24.24 -16.74 16.83
N ASP A 13 -23.53 -17.53 17.64
CA ASP A 13 -22.08 -17.45 17.81
C ASP A 13 -21.32 -17.77 16.52
N VAL A 14 -21.76 -18.80 15.76
CA VAL A 14 -21.16 -19.16 14.46
C VAL A 14 -21.34 -18.04 13.44
N ILE A 15 -22.53 -17.42 13.38
CA ILE A 15 -22.79 -16.29 12.49
C ILE A 15 -21.89 -15.10 12.86
N THR A 16 -21.77 -14.79 14.15
CA THR A 16 -20.90 -13.70 14.62
C THR A 16 -19.43 -13.95 14.25
N ILE A 17 -18.92 -15.17 14.42
CA ILE A 17 -17.55 -15.53 14.04
C ILE A 17 -17.33 -15.38 12.53
N MET A 18 -18.29 -15.81 11.71
CA MET A 18 -18.22 -15.67 10.24
C MET A 18 -18.14 -14.21 9.80
N VAL A 19 -18.97 -13.34 10.40
CA VAL A 19 -18.97 -11.91 10.10
C VAL A 19 -17.64 -11.27 10.49
N ILE A 20 -17.15 -11.54 11.71
CA ILE A 20 -15.86 -11.01 12.18
C ILE A 20 -14.71 -11.46 11.28
N SER A 21 -14.68 -12.75 10.92
CA SER A 21 -13.65 -13.32 10.06
C SER A 21 -13.63 -12.63 8.69
N THR A 22 -14.80 -12.35 8.12
CA THR A 22 -14.91 -11.66 6.82
C THR A 22 -14.35 -10.24 6.89
N VAL A 23 -14.66 -9.49 7.96
CA VAL A 23 -14.12 -8.13 8.18
C VAL A 23 -12.60 -8.15 8.32
N ILE A 24 -12.05 -9.12 9.07
CA ILE A 24 -10.60 -9.27 9.24
C ILE A 24 -9.92 -9.56 7.90
N ILE A 25 -10.49 -10.45 7.08
CA ILE A 25 -9.92 -10.79 5.77
C ILE A 25 -9.92 -9.57 4.84
N ILE A 26 -11.02 -8.84 4.76
CA ILE A 26 -11.10 -7.62 3.93
C ILE A 26 -10.09 -6.58 4.41
N GLY A 27 -10.00 -6.36 5.73
CA GLY A 27 -9.02 -5.46 6.33
C GLY A 27 -7.58 -5.86 6.04
N ALA A 28 -7.26 -7.16 6.13
CA ALA A 28 -5.93 -7.69 5.85
C ALA A 28 -5.55 -7.57 4.36
N LEU A 29 -6.51 -7.76 3.44
CA LEU A 29 -6.29 -7.57 2.01
C LEU A 29 -6.06 -6.09 1.67
N HIS A 30 -6.85 -5.18 2.25
CA HIS A 30 -6.62 -3.74 2.12
C HIS A 30 -5.25 -3.33 2.66
N PHE A 31 -4.91 -3.77 3.87
CA PHE A 31 -3.62 -3.51 4.48
C PHE A 31 -2.47 -4.04 3.62
N GLN A 32 -2.57 -5.27 3.08
CA GLN A 32 -1.55 -5.79 2.17
C GLN A 32 -1.47 -5.02 0.84
N ALA A 33 -2.59 -4.53 0.30
CA ALA A 33 -2.59 -3.73 -0.91
C ALA A 33 -1.88 -2.38 -0.70
N THR A 34 -2.19 -1.69 0.40
CA THR A 34 -1.57 -0.42 0.80
C THR A 34 -0.10 -0.60 1.20
N HIS A 35 0.26 -1.70 1.88
CA HIS A 35 1.61 -1.92 2.39
C HIS A 35 2.54 -2.66 1.42
N LYS A 36 2.06 -3.11 0.26
CA LYS A 36 2.90 -3.82 -0.73
C LYS A 36 4.09 -3.00 -1.22
N ASP A 37 3.99 -1.67 -1.19
CA ASP A 37 5.06 -0.76 -1.61
C ASP A 37 5.86 -0.15 -0.44
N VAL A 38 5.58 -0.58 0.80
CA VAL A 38 6.36 -0.18 2.00
C VAL A 38 7.76 -0.83 2.02
N LYS A 39 8.08 -1.70 1.06
CA LYS A 39 9.43 -2.27 0.90
C LYS A 39 10.52 -1.20 0.76
N ALA A 40 10.19 0.02 0.34
CA ALA A 40 11.13 1.13 0.24
C ALA A 40 11.24 2.00 1.51
N GLY A 41 10.42 1.76 2.52
CA GLY A 41 10.35 2.62 3.71
C GLY A 41 9.74 4.00 3.45
N TYR A 42 8.92 4.17 2.41
CA TYR A 42 8.12 5.37 2.19
C TYR A 42 6.65 5.12 2.49
N ILE A 43 6.00 6.12 3.10
CA ILE A 43 4.57 6.11 3.43
C ILE A 43 3.80 6.53 2.17
N GLU A 44 2.78 5.76 1.78
CA GLU A 44 1.92 6.09 0.65
C GLU A 44 1.34 7.52 0.79
N GLY A 45 1.33 8.28 -0.31
CA GLY A 45 0.87 9.67 -0.33
C GLY A 45 1.93 10.72 0.05
N THR A 46 3.15 10.30 0.41
CA THR A 46 4.30 11.21 0.55
C THR A 46 4.96 11.50 -0.81
N ASP A 47 5.71 12.60 -0.88
CA ASP A 47 6.50 12.94 -2.06
C ASP A 47 7.58 11.89 -2.33
N GLY A 48 8.23 11.37 -1.27
CA GLY A 48 9.22 10.29 -1.40
C GLY A 48 8.62 9.00 -1.94
N TYR A 49 7.40 8.64 -1.54
CA TYR A 49 6.68 7.52 -2.15
C TYR A 49 6.42 7.76 -3.63
N SER A 50 5.96 8.96 -3.99
CA SER A 50 5.70 9.33 -5.39
C SER A 50 6.96 9.23 -6.25
N GLY A 51 8.11 9.67 -5.72
CA GLY A 51 9.40 9.52 -6.37
C GLY A 51 9.83 8.07 -6.57
N TYR A 52 9.69 7.23 -5.53
CA TYR A 52 9.99 5.80 -5.63
C TYR A 52 9.10 5.11 -6.70
N MET A 53 7.80 5.42 -6.70
CA MET A 53 6.86 4.87 -7.66
C MET A 53 7.09 5.41 -9.07
N PHE A 54 7.55 6.65 -9.24
CA PHE A 54 7.98 7.17 -10.54
C PHE A 54 9.09 6.31 -11.15
N ALA A 55 10.13 5.97 -10.38
CA ALA A 55 11.20 5.11 -10.86
C ALA A 55 10.71 3.72 -11.27
N LYS A 56 9.86 3.13 -10.42
CA LYS A 56 9.25 1.82 -10.63
C LYS A 56 8.35 1.76 -11.87
N TYR A 57 7.41 2.71 -12.00
CA TYR A 57 6.43 2.72 -13.10
C TYR A 57 7.05 3.06 -14.45
N ASN A 58 8.03 3.97 -14.47
CA ASN A 58 8.78 4.29 -15.69
C ASN A 58 9.89 3.28 -16.00
N GLN A 59 10.02 2.22 -15.18
CA GLN A 59 11.00 1.15 -15.34
C GLN A 59 12.43 1.68 -15.55
N LEU A 60 12.76 2.75 -14.82
CA LEU A 60 14.03 3.43 -14.95
C LEU A 60 15.18 2.42 -14.71
N LYS A 61 16.25 2.58 -15.49
CA LYS A 61 17.40 1.68 -15.49
C LYS A 61 18.56 2.22 -14.66
N LEU A 62 18.64 3.55 -14.50
CA LEU A 62 19.74 4.21 -13.82
C LEU A 62 19.23 5.31 -12.88
N LYS A 63 19.90 5.47 -11.73
CA LYS A 63 19.61 6.52 -10.74
C LYS A 63 19.53 7.92 -11.35
N GLY A 64 20.40 8.23 -12.32
CA GLY A 64 20.42 9.53 -13.02
C GLY A 64 19.15 9.82 -13.85
N GLN A 65 18.35 8.81 -14.19
CA GLN A 65 17.11 9.01 -14.93
C GLN A 65 15.98 9.60 -14.06
N CYS A 66 16.17 9.69 -12.74
CA CYS A 66 15.29 10.46 -11.86
C CYS A 66 15.20 11.94 -12.27
N GLU A 67 16.24 12.48 -12.91
CA GLU A 67 16.26 13.85 -13.42
C GLU A 67 15.22 14.08 -14.52
N TYR A 68 14.73 13.03 -15.20
CA TYR A 68 13.62 13.16 -16.14
C TYR A 68 12.35 13.70 -15.48
N ALA A 69 12.16 13.48 -14.17
CA ALA A 69 11.03 14.06 -13.43
C ALA A 69 11.08 15.58 -13.30
N LYS A 70 12.22 16.22 -13.59
CA LYS A 70 12.36 17.69 -13.60
C LYS A 70 12.02 18.30 -14.95
N ASP A 71 11.93 17.47 -16.00
CA ASP A 71 11.51 17.93 -17.31
C ASP A 71 9.98 18.03 -17.32
N PRO A 72 9.41 19.24 -17.53
CA PRO A 72 7.97 19.44 -17.55
C PRO A 72 7.25 18.67 -18.66
N ALA A 73 7.97 18.13 -19.66
CA ALA A 73 7.41 17.22 -20.65
C ALA A 73 7.11 15.82 -20.10
N PHE A 74 7.74 15.42 -19.00
CA PHE A 74 7.67 14.06 -18.43
C PHE A 74 6.93 14.01 -17.09
N SER A 75 6.69 15.15 -16.45
CA SER A 75 6.00 15.23 -15.17
C SER A 75 5.25 16.54 -15.03
N GLU A 76 3.95 16.44 -14.72
CA GLU A 76 3.14 17.58 -14.25
C GLU A 76 3.43 17.93 -12.78
N PHE A 77 4.15 17.06 -12.07
CA PHE A 77 4.47 17.24 -10.66
C PHE A 77 5.69 18.11 -10.48
N LYS A 78 5.56 19.13 -9.61
CA LYS A 78 6.71 19.89 -9.10
C LYS A 78 7.61 18.94 -8.31
N THR A 79 8.79 18.65 -8.83
CA THR A 79 9.76 17.75 -8.21
C THR A 79 10.30 18.36 -6.91
N SER A 80 10.01 17.75 -5.77
CA SER A 80 10.57 18.14 -4.46
C SER A 80 11.87 17.38 -4.17
N GLU A 81 12.62 17.83 -3.16
CA GLU A 81 13.82 17.10 -2.71
C GLU A 81 13.47 15.70 -2.20
N GLU A 82 12.36 15.58 -1.45
CA GLU A 82 11.88 14.30 -0.93
C GLU A 82 11.50 13.33 -2.05
N PHE A 83 10.87 13.84 -3.12
CA PHE A 83 10.62 13.06 -4.33
C PHE A 83 11.91 12.52 -4.95
N MET A 84 12.93 13.35 -5.09
CA MET A 84 14.21 12.92 -5.68
C MET A 84 14.90 11.87 -4.82
N GLN A 85 14.86 12.02 -3.49
CA GLN A 85 15.36 11.00 -2.55
C GLN A 85 14.61 9.67 -2.73
N GLY A 86 13.28 9.74 -2.85
CA GLY A 86 12.42 8.60 -3.14
C GLY A 86 12.78 7.85 -4.42
N CYS A 87 12.93 8.59 -5.51
CA CYS A 87 13.31 8.04 -6.81
C CYS A 87 14.70 7.40 -6.76
N HIS A 88 15.65 8.04 -6.09
CA HIS A 88 17.00 7.50 -5.93
C HIS A 88 17.06 6.22 -5.10
N LYS A 89 16.25 6.12 -4.04
CA LYS A 89 16.21 4.96 -3.15
C LYS A 89 15.73 3.68 -3.84
N TYR A 90 14.96 3.80 -4.92
CA TYR A 90 14.57 2.66 -5.76
C TYR A 90 15.77 1.85 -6.28
N PHE A 91 16.94 2.47 -6.42
CA PHE A 91 18.15 1.84 -6.94
C PHE A 91 19.12 1.39 -5.84
N GLU A 92 18.75 1.51 -4.56
CA GLU A 92 19.63 1.19 -3.42
C GLU A 92 19.45 -0.25 -2.90
N GLU A 93 18.97 -1.17 -3.76
CA GLU A 93 18.96 -2.62 -3.50
C GLU A 93 20.36 -3.24 -3.54
#